data_AF-D8LX89-F1
#
_entry.id   AF-D8LX89-F1
#
_cell.length_a   1.000
_cell.length_b   1.000
_cell.length_c   1.000
_cell.angle_alpha   90.00
_cell.angle_beta   90.00
_cell.angle_gamma   90.00
#
_symmetry.space_group_name_H-M   'P 1'
#
loop_
_entity.id
_entity.type
_entity.pdbx_description
1 polymer ?
#
loop_
_entity_poly.entity_id
_entity_poly.type
_entity_poly.pdbx_seq_one_letter_code
_entity_poly.pdbx_strand_id
1 'polypeptide(L)'
;MSDSAEKTETKPFDSEYYKWSKQINESKKELERLGVDISPTRIQGEVAEQMPSPSTGVTSSAWNKAGTWEEMDLSKWAMKRIPEILKAAEFEQKGYSIRIADVEKCDGQATYVFVKGKKRPGFDITLKLKWCATCDESSEEAKGTITINDVFFLFLGERADG
;
A
#
# COMPACT_ATOMS: atom_id res chain seq x y z
N MET A 1 23.37 -37.79 55.37
CA MET A 1 22.04 -37.20 55.65
C MET A 1 21.59 -36.54 54.37
N SER A 2 20.48 -36.99 53.82
CA SER A 2 19.98 -36.57 52.50
C SER A 2 19.21 -35.26 52.65
N ASP A 3 19.77 -34.16 52.13
CA ASP A 3 19.06 -32.89 52.04
C ASP A 3 17.98 -32.98 50.96
N SER A 4 16.73 -33.12 51.40
CA SER A 4 15.55 -32.96 50.55
C SER A 4 15.31 -31.47 50.36
N ALA A 5 15.66 -30.95 49.18
CA ALA A 5 15.29 -29.59 48.79
C ALA A 5 13.79 -29.54 48.48
N GLU A 6 13.01 -29.13 49.48
CA GLU A 6 11.58 -28.83 49.39
C GLU A 6 11.37 -27.63 48.45
N LYS A 7 10.82 -27.90 47.27
CA LYS A 7 10.53 -26.89 46.25
C LYS A 7 9.20 -26.23 46.58
N THR A 8 9.24 -25.11 47.31
CA THR A 8 8.06 -24.34 47.68
C THR A 8 7.49 -23.60 46.46
N GLU A 9 6.40 -24.12 45.89
CA GLU A 9 5.59 -23.42 44.87
C GLU A 9 4.86 -22.24 45.52
N THR A 10 5.42 -21.05 45.43
CA THR A 10 4.72 -19.81 45.78
C THR A 10 3.72 -19.47 44.68
N LYS A 11 2.44 -19.77 44.92
CA LYS A 11 1.33 -19.38 44.04
C LYS A 11 1.30 -17.85 43.90
N PRO A 12 1.42 -17.28 42.68
CA PRO A 12 1.37 -15.83 42.51
C PRO A 12 -0.03 -15.30 42.78
N PHE A 13 -0.09 -14.36 43.72
CA PHE A 13 -1.25 -13.61 44.18
C PHE A 13 -1.98 -12.92 43.02
N ASP A 14 -3.27 -13.23 42.87
CA ASP A 14 -4.30 -12.58 42.03
C ASP A 14 -3.82 -11.94 40.70
N SER A 15 -3.00 -12.66 39.95
CA SER A 15 -2.60 -12.23 38.61
C SER A 15 -3.69 -12.60 37.61
N GLU A 16 -4.11 -11.65 36.79
CA GLU A 16 -4.98 -11.87 35.63
C GLU A 16 -4.46 -13.03 34.74
N TYR A 17 -3.14 -13.25 34.72
CA TYR A 17 -2.51 -14.38 34.06
C TYR A 17 -2.89 -15.74 34.67
N TYR A 18 -2.99 -15.83 36.00
CA TYR A 18 -3.41 -17.05 36.70
C TYR A 18 -4.89 -17.35 36.46
N LYS A 19 -5.75 -16.32 36.44
CA LYS A 19 -7.17 -16.48 36.07
C LYS A 19 -7.32 -16.94 34.63
N TRP A 20 -6.61 -16.29 33.71
CA TRP A 20 -6.63 -16.63 32.29
C TRP A 20 -6.12 -18.07 32.04
N SER A 21 -4.99 -18.45 32.62
CA SER A 21 -4.45 -19.81 32.47
C SER A 21 -5.37 -20.88 33.07
N LYS A 22 -6.05 -20.60 34.18
CA LYS A 22 -7.07 -21.50 34.74
C LYS A 22 -8.27 -21.65 33.80
N GLN A 23 -8.77 -20.55 33.25
CA GLN A 23 -9.88 -20.52 32.29
C GLN A 23 -9.57 -21.29 31.00
N ILE A 24 -8.34 -21.16 30.48
CA ILE A 24 -7.88 -21.92 29.30
C ILE A 24 -7.85 -23.42 29.60
N ASN A 25 -7.35 -23.82 30.78
CA ASN A 25 -7.32 -25.23 31.18
C ASN A 25 -8.73 -25.82 31.39
N GLU A 26 -9.64 -25.05 32.00
CA GLU A 26 -11.05 -25.46 32.15
C GLU A 26 -11.74 -25.59 30.79
N SER A 27 -11.52 -24.64 29.88
CA SER A 27 -12.06 -24.68 28.51
C SER A 27 -11.52 -25.89 27.73
N LYS A 28 -10.23 -26.21 27.87
CA LYS A 28 -9.62 -27.37 27.23
C LYS A 28 -10.24 -28.69 27.72
N LYS A 29 -10.48 -28.83 29.02
CA LYS A 29 -11.17 -30.00 29.59
C LYS A 29 -12.60 -30.16 29.07
N GLU A 30 -13.32 -29.05 28.90
CA GLU A 30 -14.68 -29.11 28.37
C GLU A 30 -14.67 -29.48 26.87
N LEU A 31 -13.70 -28.98 26.08
CA LEU A 31 -13.52 -29.41 24.69
C LEU A 31 -13.21 -30.91 24.58
N GLU A 32 -12.35 -31.43 25.46
CA GLU A 32 -12.06 -32.87 25.53
C GLU A 32 -13.32 -33.68 25.91
N ARG A 33 -14.12 -33.19 26.86
CA ARG A 33 -15.39 -33.81 27.26
C ARG A 33 -16.43 -33.83 26.13
N LEU A 34 -16.47 -32.78 25.32
CA LEU A 34 -17.37 -32.65 24.17
C LEU A 34 -16.83 -33.35 22.91
N GLY A 35 -15.61 -33.89 22.95
CA GLY A 35 -14.97 -34.54 21.80
C GLY A 35 -14.67 -33.60 20.63
N VAL A 36 -14.54 -32.30 20.91
CA VAL A 36 -14.26 -31.29 19.87
C VAL A 36 -12.75 -31.18 19.67
N ASP A 37 -12.26 -31.73 18.57
CA ASP A 37 -10.86 -31.58 18.17
C ASP A 37 -10.63 -30.21 17.50
N ILE A 38 -9.86 -29.36 18.17
CA ILE A 38 -9.45 -28.03 17.69
C ILE A 38 -8.01 -28.00 17.16
N SER A 39 -7.39 -29.17 16.99
CA SER A 39 -6.03 -29.27 16.48
C SER A 39 -5.95 -28.66 15.07
N PRO A 40 -4.96 -27.80 14.78
CA PRO A 40 -4.77 -27.26 13.44
C PRO A 40 -4.61 -28.42 12.46
N THR A 41 -5.61 -28.63 11.59
CA THR A 41 -5.51 -29.66 10.57
C THR A 41 -4.52 -29.19 9.52
N ARG A 42 -3.49 -30.00 9.27
CA ARG A 42 -2.52 -29.73 8.20
C ARG A 42 -3.28 -29.69 6.88
N ILE A 43 -3.24 -28.55 6.20
CA ILE A 43 -3.76 -28.42 4.84
C ILE A 43 -2.93 -29.37 3.96
N GLN A 44 -3.52 -30.49 3.56
CA GLN A 44 -2.96 -31.36 2.53
C GLN A 44 -3.18 -30.62 1.21
N GLY A 45 -2.11 -30.38 0.47
CA GLY A 45 -2.14 -29.59 -0.76
C GLY A 45 -2.82 -30.35 -1.88
N GLU A 46 -4.14 -30.19 -2.00
CA GLU A 46 -5.02 -30.48 -3.15
C GLU A 46 -6.43 -30.21 -2.60
N VAL A 47 -7.15 -29.13 -2.87
CA VAL A 47 -7.28 -28.28 -4.03
C VAL A 47 -7.54 -26.87 -3.48
N ALA A 48 -6.64 -25.92 -3.74
CA ALA A 48 -7.10 -24.54 -3.79
C ALA A 48 -8.06 -24.51 -4.97
N GLU A 49 -9.37 -24.48 -4.72
CA GLU A 49 -10.31 -24.03 -5.74
C GLU A 49 -9.77 -22.67 -6.16
N GLN A 50 -9.21 -22.62 -7.37
CA GLN A 50 -8.92 -21.38 -8.06
C GLN A 50 -10.29 -20.73 -8.24
N MET A 51 -10.71 -19.97 -7.22
CA MET A 51 -11.62 -18.87 -7.44
C MET A 51 -11.02 -18.09 -8.62
N PRO A 52 -11.80 -17.78 -9.66
CA PRO A 52 -11.27 -17.09 -10.83
C PRO A 52 -10.52 -15.87 -10.32
N SER A 53 -9.20 -15.87 -10.51
CA SER A 53 -8.38 -14.69 -10.28
C SER A 53 -9.06 -13.56 -11.02
N PRO A 54 -9.43 -12.45 -10.35
CA PRO A 54 -9.87 -11.28 -11.07
C PRO A 54 -8.74 -10.93 -12.02
N SER A 55 -9.07 -10.98 -13.31
CA SER A 55 -8.24 -10.57 -14.41
C SER A 55 -7.48 -9.29 -14.06
N THR A 56 -6.16 -9.36 -14.18
CA THR A 56 -5.27 -8.26 -14.56
C THR A 56 -5.78 -6.86 -14.19
N GLY A 57 -5.86 -6.62 -12.89
CA GLY A 57 -6.24 -5.33 -12.33
C GLY A 57 -6.00 -5.42 -10.84
N VAL A 58 -5.43 -4.39 -10.24
CA VAL A 58 -5.20 -4.30 -8.80
C VAL A 58 -6.55 -4.45 -8.07
N THR A 59 -6.92 -5.68 -7.75
CA THR A 59 -8.14 -6.03 -7.03
C THR A 59 -7.75 -6.41 -5.63
N SER A 60 -7.92 -5.45 -4.73
CA SER A 60 -8.27 -5.59 -3.31
C SER A 60 -8.44 -7.03 -2.84
N SER A 61 -7.68 -7.42 -1.83
CA SER A 61 -7.77 -8.72 -1.16
C SER A 61 -9.21 -9.08 -0.79
N ALA A 62 -9.56 -10.38 -0.81
CA ALA A 62 -10.89 -10.87 -0.42
C ALA A 62 -11.32 -10.45 1.00
N TRP A 63 -10.37 -10.00 1.82
CA TRP A 63 -10.57 -9.45 3.17
C TRP A 63 -11.37 -8.13 3.21
N ASN A 64 -11.47 -7.38 2.10
CA ASN A 64 -12.03 -6.00 2.11
C ASN A 64 -13.54 -5.87 1.98
N LYS A 65 -14.32 -6.93 2.23
CA LYS A 65 -15.78 -6.79 2.27
C LYS A 65 -16.26 -5.85 3.39
N ALA A 66 -15.44 -5.62 4.43
CA ALA A 66 -15.83 -4.85 5.61
C ALA A 66 -15.47 -3.35 5.61
N GLY A 67 -14.95 -2.80 4.50
CA GLY A 67 -14.62 -1.37 4.42
C GLY A 67 -13.36 -0.94 5.16
N THR A 68 -12.43 -1.88 5.36
CA THR A 68 -11.07 -1.65 5.87
C THR A 68 -10.27 -0.73 4.94
N TRP A 69 -9.41 0.10 5.54
CA TRP A 69 -8.48 0.98 4.85
C TRP A 69 -7.31 0.16 4.33
N GLU A 70 -7.09 0.15 3.02
CA GLU A 70 -5.89 -0.41 2.40
C GLU A 70 -5.13 0.70 1.70
N GLU A 71 -3.86 0.88 2.10
CA GLU A 71 -2.91 1.74 1.41
C GLU A 71 -1.93 0.86 0.62
N MET A 72 -1.78 1.18 -0.67
CA MET A 72 -0.76 0.59 -1.53
C MET A 72 0.26 1.66 -1.91
N ASP A 73 1.53 1.36 -1.66
CA ASP A 73 2.63 2.18 -2.15
C ASP A 73 2.88 1.91 -3.65
N LEU A 74 2.71 2.95 -4.46
CA LEU A 74 2.97 2.96 -5.90
C LEU A 74 4.14 3.87 -6.25
N SER A 75 4.91 4.36 -5.27
CA SER A 75 6.00 5.32 -5.48
C SER A 75 7.01 4.80 -6.50
N LYS A 76 7.44 3.54 -6.39
CA LYS A 76 8.39 2.93 -7.34
C LYS A 76 7.87 2.92 -8.77
N TRP A 77 6.57 2.64 -8.96
CA TRP A 77 5.95 2.65 -10.27
C TRP A 77 5.84 4.08 -10.80
N ALA A 78 5.39 5.02 -9.96
CA ALA A 78 5.22 6.42 -10.34
C ALA A 78 6.54 7.09 -10.72
N MET A 79 7.61 6.90 -9.92
CA MET A 79 8.93 7.46 -10.20
C MET A 79 9.56 6.92 -11.49
N LYS A 80 9.18 5.71 -11.92
CA LYS A 80 9.56 5.19 -13.23
C LYS A 80 8.68 5.75 -14.35
N ARG A 81 7.37 5.79 -14.13
CA ARG A 81 6.38 6.10 -15.16
C ARG A 81 6.33 7.58 -15.53
N ILE A 82 6.49 8.48 -14.56
CA ILE A 82 6.39 9.93 -14.79
C ILE A 82 7.48 10.43 -15.75
N PRO A 83 8.78 10.09 -15.56
CA PRO A 83 9.80 10.49 -16.52
C PRO A 83 9.55 9.96 -17.93
N GLU A 84 9.03 8.74 -18.08
CA GLU A 84 8.68 8.17 -19.39
C GLU A 84 7.59 8.99 -20.09
N ILE A 85 6.52 9.36 -19.37
CA ILE A 85 5.42 10.16 -19.92
C ILE A 85 5.92 11.56 -20.32
N LEU A 86 6.73 12.20 -19.46
CA LEU A 86 7.25 13.53 -19.71
C LEU A 86 8.20 13.57 -20.91
N LYS A 87 9.05 12.54 -21.08
CA LYS A 87 9.94 12.42 -22.25
C LYS A 87 9.21 12.15 -23.56
N ALA A 88 8.05 11.49 -23.49
CA ALA A 88 7.18 11.26 -24.65
C ALA A 88 6.27 12.46 -24.97
N ALA A 89 6.24 13.50 -24.14
CA ALA A 89 5.41 14.66 -24.35
C ALA A 89 6.07 15.63 -25.33
N GLU A 90 5.43 15.83 -26.48
CA GLU A 90 5.78 16.83 -27.48
C GLU A 90 4.60 17.78 -27.64
N PHE A 91 4.89 19.07 -27.67
CA PHE A 91 3.89 20.12 -27.79
C PHE A 91 4.21 20.98 -29.00
N GLU A 92 3.31 20.98 -29.98
CA GLU A 92 3.41 21.85 -31.15
C GLU A 92 2.29 22.89 -31.11
N GLN A 93 2.67 24.17 -31.09
CA GLN A 93 1.69 25.24 -31.18
C GLN A 93 2.25 26.45 -31.93
N LYS A 94 1.49 26.95 -32.91
CA LYS A 94 1.79 28.19 -33.65
C LYS A 94 3.23 28.24 -34.22
N GLY A 95 3.74 27.13 -34.75
CA GLY A 95 5.09 27.05 -35.33
C GLY A 95 6.23 26.90 -34.31
N TYR A 96 5.90 26.65 -33.04
CA TYR A 96 6.86 26.27 -32.00
C TYR A 96 6.68 24.80 -31.64
N SER A 97 7.78 24.04 -31.67
CA SER A 97 7.84 22.67 -31.18
C SER A 97 8.61 22.64 -29.86
N ILE A 98 7.96 22.23 -28.78
CA ILE A 98 8.50 22.16 -27.42
C ILE A 98 8.58 20.69 -27.01
N ARG A 99 9.73 20.26 -26.53
CA ARG A 99 9.96 18.91 -25.99
C ARG A 99 10.70 18.96 -24.66
N ILE A 100 10.46 17.96 -23.82
CA ILE A 100 11.25 17.74 -22.62
C ILE A 100 12.55 17.03 -23.00
N ALA A 101 13.68 17.71 -22.82
CA ALA A 101 14.99 17.18 -23.16
C ALA A 101 15.49 16.18 -22.10
N ASP A 102 15.30 16.48 -20.82
CA ASP A 102 15.71 15.60 -19.75
C ASP A 102 14.92 15.82 -18.44
N VAL A 103 14.91 14.79 -17.59
CA VAL A 103 14.30 14.81 -16.26
C VAL A 103 15.44 14.68 -15.25
N GLU A 104 15.85 15.81 -14.65
CA GLU A 104 16.96 15.84 -13.70
C GLU A 104 16.59 15.24 -12.34
N LYS A 105 15.36 15.49 -11.89
CA LYS A 105 14.88 15.06 -10.58
C LYS A 105 13.41 14.66 -10.66
N CYS A 106 13.10 13.50 -10.10
CA CYS A 106 11.74 13.02 -9.92
C CYS A 106 11.72 12.25 -8.60
N ASP A 107 11.38 12.95 -7.52
CA ASP A 107 11.33 12.40 -6.17
C ASP A 107 9.97 12.68 -5.56
N GLY A 108 9.47 11.75 -4.77
CA GLY A 108 8.18 11.90 -4.13
C GLY A 108 7.61 10.57 -3.65
N GLN A 109 6.37 10.64 -3.19
CA GLN A 109 5.57 9.49 -2.80
C GLN A 109 4.30 9.43 -3.63
N ALA A 110 3.91 8.23 -4.01
CA ALA A 110 2.63 7.98 -4.66
C ALA A 110 1.96 6.80 -3.95
N THR A 111 0.84 7.08 -3.31
CA THR A 111 0.05 6.10 -2.58
C THR A 111 -1.32 5.98 -3.23
N TYR A 112 -1.93 4.83 -3.00
CA TYR A 112 -3.26 4.56 -3.48
C TYR A 112 -4.05 3.96 -2.34
N VAL A 113 -5.12 4.66 -1.94
CA VAL A 113 -5.96 4.27 -0.81
C VAL A 113 -7.31 3.78 -1.32
N PHE A 114 -7.72 2.60 -0.88
CA PHE A 114 -9.06 2.08 -1.12
C PHE A 114 -9.92 2.25 0.14
N VAL A 115 -10.98 3.06 0.07
CA VAL A 115 -11.89 3.31 1.19
C VAL A 115 -13.33 3.19 0.71
N LYS A 116 -14.12 2.27 1.31
CA LYS A 116 -15.56 2.08 1.04
C LYS A 116 -15.89 1.99 -0.47
N GLY A 117 -15.08 1.25 -1.23
CA GLY A 117 -15.27 1.10 -2.68
C GLY A 117 -14.73 2.27 -3.53
N LYS A 118 -14.29 3.36 -2.92
CA LYS A 118 -13.73 4.53 -3.62
C LYS A 118 -12.21 4.47 -3.64
N LYS A 119 -11.66 4.67 -4.83
CA LYS A 119 -10.23 4.79 -5.09
C LYS A 119 -9.77 6.21 -4.84
N ARG A 120 -8.79 6.40 -3.96
CA ARG A 120 -8.24 7.72 -3.62
C ARG A 120 -6.75 7.70 -3.90
N PRO A 121 -6.30 8.22 -5.06
CA PRO A 121 -4.87 8.40 -5.30
C PRO A 121 -4.36 9.55 -4.44
N GLY A 122 -3.21 9.34 -3.81
CA GLY A 122 -2.40 10.37 -3.18
C GLY A 122 -1.07 10.41 -3.90
N PHE A 123 -0.61 11.59 -4.29
CA PHE A 123 0.75 11.77 -4.75
C PHE A 123 1.26 13.10 -4.23
N ASP A 124 2.55 13.15 -3.97
CA ASP A 124 3.33 14.32 -3.60
C ASP A 124 4.68 14.16 -4.28
N ILE A 125 4.94 14.98 -5.31
CA ILE A 125 6.07 14.80 -6.21
C ILE A 125 6.74 16.14 -6.49
N THR A 126 8.07 16.14 -6.37
CA THR A 126 8.93 17.22 -6.81
C THR A 126 9.62 16.84 -8.12
N LEU A 127 9.49 17.70 -9.14
CA LEU A 127 10.05 17.49 -10.47
C LEU A 127 11.03 18.59 -10.85
N LYS A 128 12.13 18.22 -11.48
CA LYS A 128 13.05 19.15 -12.14
C LYS A 128 13.32 18.69 -13.56
N LEU A 129 12.95 19.51 -14.53
CA LEU A 129 12.88 19.17 -15.95
C LEU A 129 13.68 20.18 -16.77
N LYS A 130 14.38 19.69 -17.80
CA LYS A 130 14.97 20.52 -18.85
C LYS A 130 14.11 20.42 -20.10
N TRP A 131 13.76 21.55 -20.68
CA TRP A 131 13.01 21.60 -21.93
C TRP A 131 13.81 22.34 -23.01
N CYS A 132 13.50 22.01 -24.26
CA CYS A 132 13.97 22.77 -25.41
C CYS A 132 12.81 23.04 -26.37
N ALA A 133 12.82 24.22 -26.98
CA ALA A 133 11.89 24.58 -28.03
C ALA A 133 12.62 25.04 -29.28
N THR A 134 12.04 24.71 -30.43
CA THR A 134 12.46 25.17 -31.74
C THR A 134 11.33 25.95 -32.40
N CYS A 135 11.68 26.99 -33.14
CA CYS A 135 10.74 27.78 -33.93
C CYS A 135 10.94 27.46 -35.41
N ASP A 136 9.87 27.26 -36.18
CA ASP A 136 10.00 26.97 -37.61
C ASP A 136 10.59 28.15 -38.41
N GLU A 137 10.44 29.38 -37.90
CA GLU A 137 10.95 30.60 -38.52
C GLU A 137 12.38 30.97 -38.09
N SER A 138 12.90 30.36 -37.01
CA SER A 138 14.22 30.66 -36.46
C SER A 138 14.97 29.38 -36.10
N SER A 139 16.17 29.22 -36.66
CA SER A 139 17.04 28.07 -36.40
C SER A 139 17.61 28.03 -34.96
N GLU A 140 17.30 29.01 -34.13
CA GLU A 140 17.78 29.08 -32.75
C GLU A 140 16.90 28.21 -31.82
N GLU A 141 17.55 27.36 -31.04
CA GLU A 141 16.89 26.54 -30.02
C GLU A 141 16.84 27.27 -28.67
N ALA A 142 15.65 27.45 -28.12
CA ALA A 142 15.47 27.93 -26.76
C ALA A 142 15.59 26.76 -25.78
N LYS A 143 16.36 26.92 -24.70
CA LYS A 143 16.51 25.91 -23.64
C LYS A 143 16.17 26.51 -22.29
N GLY A 144 15.51 25.73 -21.45
CA GLY A 144 15.14 26.18 -20.12
C GLY A 144 15.08 25.03 -19.11
N THR A 145 14.99 25.40 -17.84
CA THR A 145 14.78 24.45 -16.74
C THR A 145 13.52 24.84 -16.00
N ILE A 146 12.66 23.87 -15.72
CA ILE A 146 11.43 24.03 -14.94
C ILE A 146 11.60 23.21 -13.67
N THR A 147 11.32 23.82 -12.52
CA THR A 147 11.26 23.13 -11.23
C THR A 147 9.85 23.25 -10.69
N ILE A 148 9.22 22.10 -10.42
CA ILE A 148 7.90 22.01 -9.82
C ILE A 148 8.11 21.37 -8.45
N ASN A 149 8.00 22.17 -7.40
CA ASN A 149 8.29 21.70 -6.05
C ASN A 149 7.16 20.83 -5.48
N ASP A 150 5.93 21.14 -5.85
CA ASP A 150 4.74 20.60 -5.18
C ASP A 150 3.70 20.17 -6.22
N VAL A 151 3.80 18.91 -6.63
CA VAL A 151 2.78 18.23 -7.44
C VAL A 151 2.02 17.31 -6.51
N PHE A 152 0.89 17.79 -6.00
CA PHE A 152 0.06 17.03 -5.08
C PHE A 152 -1.37 16.86 -5.59
N PHE A 153 -2.00 15.76 -5.19
CA PHE A 153 -3.41 15.56 -5.45
C PHE A 153 -4.25 16.28 -4.39
N LEU A 154 -4.87 17.41 -4.76
CA LEU A 154 -5.91 18.01 -3.92
C LEU A 154 -7.25 17.32 -4.21
N PHE A 155 -7.77 16.58 -3.24
CA PHE A 155 -9.17 16.15 -3.26
C PHE A 155 -10.06 17.40 -3.16
N LEU A 156 -10.49 17.94 -4.30
CA LEU A 156 -11.65 18.82 -4.33
C LEU A 156 -12.86 17.91 -4.06
N GLY A 157 -13.29 17.91 -2.80
CA GLY A 157 -14.51 17.23 -2.41
C GLY A 157 -15.64 17.70 -3.32
N GLU A 158 -16.16 16.77 -4.13
CA GLU A 158 -17.41 16.96 -4.85
C GLU A 158 -18.44 17.42 -3.81
N ARG A 159 -18.88 18.67 -3.91
CA ARG A 159 -19.99 19.15 -3.08
C ARG A 159 -21.15 18.19 -3.36
N ALA A 160 -21.61 17.54 -2.30
CA ALA A 160 -22.83 16.76 -2.35
C ALA A 160 -23.98 17.76 -2.54
N ASP A 161 -24.27 18.06 -3.80
CA ASP A 161 -25.47 18.78 -4.20
C ASP A 161 -26.55 17.72 -4.46
N GLY A 162 -27.60 17.70 -3.64
CA GLY A 162 -28.81 16.87 -3.83
C GLY A 162 -29.37 16.29 -2.55
#